data_AF-E9I2D2-F1
#
_entry.id   AF-E9I2D2-F1
#
_cell.length_a   1.000
_cell.length_b   1.000
_cell.length_c   1.000
_cell.angle_alpha   90.00
_cell.angle_beta   90.00
_cell.angle_gamma   90.00
#
_symmetry.space_group_name_H-M   'P 1'
#
loop_
_entity.id
_entity.type
_entity.pdbx_description
1 polymer ?
#
loop_
_entity_poly.entity_id
_entity_poly.type
_entity_poly.pdbx_seq_one_letter_code
_entity_poly.pdbx_strand_id
1 'polypeptide(L)'
;MELAEFQSESNNTNQKFVFYTRKSPQSLASYHNVSEFTGVFNWTMTYRRDSDIPLLYGRIAPEELSFLSPEDVLLSPIVAWMASDCNTTSQRELYVKELKNYIEVDVYGECGNLTCDGPQCYDILLRNYKFYLSFENSLCPDYVTDTFFTMMDRDVVPVVYGGADYTQFAPIHSYIDARQFKPEELATYLKFLDANDTLYGEYFWWKDHYQVTSSEENMWRNSFCDLC
;
A
#
# COMPACT_ATOMS: atom_id res chain seq x y z
N MET A 1 -3.24 -3.51 19.29
CA MET A 1 -4.47 -4.32 19.36
C MET A 1 -4.28 -5.45 18.37
N GLU A 2 -3.61 -6.51 18.82
CA GLU A 2 -3.63 -7.78 18.10
C GLU A 2 -5.09 -8.25 18.03
N LEU A 3 -5.49 -8.79 16.89
CA LEU A 3 -6.79 -9.44 16.79
C LEU A 3 -6.79 -10.57 17.83
N ALA A 4 -7.72 -10.50 18.80
CA ALA A 4 -7.92 -11.57 19.76
C ALA A 4 -8.06 -12.90 19.00
N GLU A 5 -7.52 -13.99 19.55
CA GLU A 5 -7.58 -15.31 18.94
C GLU A 5 -9.04 -15.66 18.60
N PHE A 6 -9.39 -15.57 17.30
CA PHE A 6 -10.71 -15.90 16.78
C PHE A 6 -10.85 -17.42 16.66
N GLN A 7 -10.64 -18.16 17.74
CA GLN A 7 -10.96 -19.58 17.77
C GLN A 7 -12.44 -19.77 18.09
N SER A 8 -13.18 -20.35 17.15
CA SER A 8 -14.62 -20.59 17.30
C SER A 8 -14.95 -21.52 18.46
N GLU A 9 -15.99 -21.19 19.22
CA GLU A 9 -16.64 -22.12 20.17
C GLU A 9 -17.73 -22.99 19.49
N SER A 10 -17.94 -22.84 18.18
CA SER A 10 -18.97 -23.57 17.43
C SER A 10 -18.62 -25.06 17.26
N ASN A 11 -19.46 -25.92 17.84
CA ASN A 11 -19.38 -27.38 17.75
C ASN A 11 -19.92 -27.99 16.44
N ASN A 12 -20.31 -27.19 15.44
CA ASN A 12 -20.81 -27.74 14.17
C ASN A 12 -19.65 -28.03 13.21
N THR A 13 -19.20 -29.28 13.17
CA THR A 13 -18.08 -29.73 12.32
C THR A 13 -18.36 -29.64 10.81
N ASN A 14 -19.62 -29.45 10.41
CA ASN A 14 -20.04 -29.48 9.01
C ASN A 14 -20.17 -28.09 8.36
N GLN A 15 -19.95 -27.00 9.12
CA GLN A 15 -19.98 -25.63 8.60
C GLN A 15 -18.80 -24.84 9.15
N LYS A 16 -18.10 -24.11 8.29
CA LYS A 16 -17.04 -23.18 8.66
C LYS A 16 -17.55 -21.75 8.52
N PHE A 17 -17.38 -20.94 9.56
CA PHE A 17 -17.60 -19.50 9.50
C PHE A 17 -16.26 -18.80 9.29
N VAL A 18 -16.17 -17.95 8.27
CA VAL A 18 -14.95 -17.22 7.93
C VAL A 18 -15.12 -15.74 8.28
N PHE A 19 -14.24 -15.21 9.13
CA PHE A 19 -14.16 -13.78 9.37
C PHE A 19 -13.45 -13.11 8.20
N TYR A 20 -14.17 -12.26 7.47
CA TYR A 20 -13.64 -11.58 6.30
C TYR A 20 -13.53 -10.08 6.53
N THR A 21 -12.33 -9.53 6.28
CA THR A 21 -12.13 -8.08 6.19
C THR A 21 -10.88 -7.75 5.38
N ARG A 22 -10.97 -6.69 4.56
CA ARG A 22 -9.82 -6.04 3.93
C ARG A 22 -9.27 -4.88 4.77
N LYS A 23 -10.09 -4.33 5.68
CA LYS A 23 -9.70 -3.21 6.54
C LYS A 23 -8.76 -3.66 7.65
N SER A 24 -7.87 -2.76 8.07
CA SER A 24 -7.10 -2.90 9.30
C SER A 24 -8.02 -3.04 10.53
N PRO A 25 -7.58 -3.70 11.62
CA PRO A 25 -8.32 -3.75 12.88
C PRO A 25 -8.69 -2.36 13.42
N GLN A 26 -7.77 -1.39 13.27
CA GLN A 26 -7.94 -0.01 13.70
C GLN A 26 -9.04 0.70 12.91
N SER A 27 -9.05 0.53 11.58
CA SER A 27 -10.08 1.07 10.70
C SER A 27 -11.41 0.34 10.88
N LEU A 28 -11.42 -0.95 11.18
CA LEU A 28 -12.65 -1.71 11.39
C LEU A 28 -13.33 -1.32 12.72
N ALA A 29 -12.54 -1.10 13.78
CA ALA A 29 -13.03 -0.75 15.10
C ALA A 29 -13.77 0.61 15.16
N SER A 30 -13.59 1.48 14.16
CA SER A 30 -14.35 2.74 14.08
C SER A 30 -15.80 2.53 13.60
N TYR A 31 -16.09 1.40 12.96
CA TYR A 31 -17.43 1.07 12.44
C TYR A 31 -18.12 -0.05 13.22
N HIS A 32 -17.35 -0.93 13.86
CA HIS A 32 -17.87 -2.13 14.51
C HIS A 32 -17.24 -2.39 15.87
N ASN A 33 -18.05 -2.89 16.80
CA ASN A 33 -17.56 -3.42 18.06
C ASN A 33 -17.01 -4.84 17.87
N VAL A 34 -15.73 -4.94 17.50
CA VAL A 34 -15.11 -6.23 17.12
C VAL A 34 -15.16 -7.29 18.22
N SER A 35 -15.30 -6.92 19.49
CA SER A 35 -15.41 -7.87 20.60
C SER A 35 -16.68 -8.73 20.54
N GLU A 36 -17.74 -8.25 19.89
CA GLU A 36 -18.99 -9.01 19.72
C GLU A 36 -18.81 -10.25 18.81
N PHE A 37 -17.71 -10.29 18.06
CA PHE A 37 -17.38 -11.37 17.15
C PHE A 37 -16.42 -12.41 17.74
N THR A 38 -16.04 -12.24 19.00
CA THR A 38 -15.15 -13.18 19.71
C THR A 38 -15.78 -14.58 19.74
N GLY A 39 -15.02 -15.61 19.36
CA GLY A 39 -15.50 -17.00 19.38
C GLY A 39 -16.52 -17.37 18.28
N VAL A 40 -16.85 -16.46 17.37
CA VAL A 40 -17.85 -16.71 16.31
C VAL A 40 -17.25 -17.47 15.13
N PHE A 41 -16.06 -17.06 14.68
CA PHE A 41 -15.48 -17.52 13.42
C PHE A 41 -14.49 -18.66 13.61
N ASN A 42 -14.45 -19.60 12.67
CA ASN A 42 -13.50 -20.71 12.64
C ASN A 42 -12.21 -20.35 11.94
N TRP A 43 -12.31 -19.56 10.87
CA TRP A 43 -11.20 -19.16 10.01
C TRP A 43 -11.21 -17.66 9.80
N THR A 44 -10.06 -17.14 9.43
CA THR A 44 -9.85 -15.74 9.08
C THR A 44 -9.45 -15.62 7.61
N MET A 45 -10.06 -14.67 6.91
CA MET A 45 -9.70 -14.28 5.54
C MET A 45 -9.44 -12.79 5.51
N THR A 46 -8.18 -12.41 5.71
CA THR A 46 -7.76 -11.00 5.86
C THR A 46 -6.43 -10.74 5.18
N TYR A 47 -5.98 -9.48 5.14
CA TYR A 47 -4.67 -9.10 4.58
C TYR A 47 -3.47 -9.67 5.35
N ARG A 48 -3.69 -10.17 6.57
CA ARG A 48 -2.64 -10.73 7.40
C ARG A 48 -2.13 -12.03 6.78
N ARG A 49 -0.81 -12.22 6.76
CA ARG A 49 -0.21 -13.43 6.19
C ARG A 49 -0.35 -14.65 7.08
N ASP A 50 -0.67 -14.44 8.36
CA ASP A 50 -1.02 -15.48 9.32
C ASP A 50 -2.52 -15.77 9.41
N SER A 51 -3.34 -15.23 8.49
CA SER A 51 -4.73 -15.67 8.33
C SER A 51 -4.80 -17.08 7.76
N ASP A 52 -5.87 -17.82 8.12
CA ASP A 52 -6.13 -19.15 7.56
C ASP A 52 -6.22 -19.10 6.03
N ILE A 53 -6.78 -18.00 5.50
CA ILE A 53 -6.87 -17.71 4.06
C ILE A 53 -6.33 -16.29 3.82
N PRO A 54 -5.04 -16.12 3.49
CA PRO A 54 -4.48 -14.80 3.24
C PRO A 54 -5.12 -14.12 2.02
N LEU A 55 -5.60 -12.89 2.21
CA LEU A 55 -6.17 -12.03 1.18
C LEU A 55 -5.27 -10.81 0.96
N LEU A 56 -4.16 -11.05 0.29
CA LEU A 56 -3.15 -10.03 0.01
C LEU A 56 -3.60 -9.13 -1.15
N TYR A 57 -3.43 -7.82 -0.99
CA TYR A 57 -3.78 -6.82 -2.00
C TYR A 57 -2.94 -6.93 -3.28
N GLY A 58 -1.76 -7.53 -3.19
CA GLY A 58 -0.92 -7.78 -4.33
C GLY A 58 0.27 -8.66 -3.99
N ARG A 59 0.99 -9.05 -5.03
CA ARG A 59 2.19 -9.88 -4.95
C ARG A 59 3.24 -9.34 -5.92
N ILE A 60 4.49 -9.34 -5.47
CA ILE A 60 5.66 -9.09 -6.31
C ILE A 60 6.46 -10.38 -6.31
N ALA A 61 6.69 -10.97 -7.48
CA ALA A 61 7.35 -12.27 -7.59
C ALA A 61 8.35 -12.26 -8.75
N PRO A 62 9.47 -13.01 -8.64
CA PRO A 62 10.41 -13.14 -9.74
C PRO A 62 9.71 -13.73 -10.97
N GLU A 63 9.93 -13.14 -12.14
CA GLU A 63 9.46 -13.67 -13.42
C GLU A 63 10.47 -13.32 -14.51
N GLU A 64 10.66 -14.21 -15.49
CA GLU A 64 11.47 -13.90 -16.67
C GLU A 64 10.65 -13.02 -17.63
N LEU A 65 10.73 -11.71 -17.44
CA LEU A 65 10.07 -10.74 -18.30
C LEU A 65 10.96 -10.36 -19.50
N SER A 66 10.30 -10.12 -20.63
CA SER A 66 10.90 -9.59 -21.86
C SER A 66 10.87 -8.06 -21.85
N PHE A 67 12.01 -7.46 -22.21
CA PHE A 67 12.32 -6.03 -22.24
C PHE A 67 11.15 -5.08 -22.57
N LEU A 68 10.96 -4.07 -21.71
CA LEU A 68 10.36 -2.79 -22.09
C LEU A 68 11.40 -1.69 -21.82
N SER A 69 11.73 -0.92 -22.86
CA SER A 69 12.60 0.25 -22.71
C SER A 69 11.85 1.34 -21.93
N PRO A 70 12.46 1.99 -20.92
CA PRO A 70 11.85 3.15 -20.29
C PRO A 70 11.66 4.26 -21.32
N GLU A 71 10.45 4.83 -21.39
CA GLU A 71 10.21 6.09 -22.10
C GLU A 71 10.73 7.25 -21.26
N ASP A 72 11.37 8.23 -21.91
CA ASP A 72 11.81 9.46 -21.24
C ASP A 72 10.59 10.27 -20.78
N VAL A 73 10.39 10.35 -19.47
CA VAL A 73 9.30 11.15 -18.88
C VAL A 73 9.88 12.46 -18.33
N LEU A 74 9.50 13.58 -18.97
CA LEU A 74 9.75 14.93 -18.45
C LEU A 74 8.75 15.20 -17.32
N LEU A 75 9.21 15.16 -16.07
CA LEU A 75 8.38 15.25 -14.86
C LEU A 75 8.39 16.66 -14.26
N SER A 76 7.22 17.13 -13.83
CA SER A 76 6.99 18.22 -12.87
C SER A 76 5.49 18.19 -12.52
N PRO A 77 5.04 18.08 -11.24
CA PRO A 77 5.73 18.16 -9.94
C PRO A 77 6.40 16.85 -9.45
N ILE A 78 7.07 16.90 -8.29
CA ILE A 78 7.93 15.79 -7.81
C ILE A 78 7.15 14.75 -6.98
N VAL A 79 6.17 15.18 -6.17
CA VAL A 79 5.48 14.30 -5.21
C VAL A 79 3.95 14.44 -5.30
N ALA A 80 3.25 13.31 -5.41
CA ALA A 80 1.79 13.23 -5.31
C ALA A 80 1.32 12.38 -4.12
N TRP A 81 0.14 12.70 -3.61
CA TRP A 81 -0.58 11.89 -2.64
C TRP A 81 -2.07 11.90 -2.95
N MET A 82 -2.70 10.73 -3.02
CA MET A 82 -4.17 10.64 -3.09
C MET A 82 -4.71 10.05 -1.80
N ALA A 83 -5.66 10.75 -1.19
CA ALA A 83 -6.32 10.28 0.02
C ALA A 83 -7.76 10.79 0.12
N SER A 84 -8.65 9.88 0.50
CA SER A 84 -10.05 10.16 0.82
C SER A 84 -10.35 10.08 2.32
N ASP A 85 -9.50 9.39 3.10
CA ASP A 85 -9.61 9.29 4.56
C ASP A 85 -8.54 10.17 5.22
N CYS A 86 -9.01 11.27 5.84
CA CYS A 86 -8.19 12.38 6.33
C CYS A 86 -8.10 12.45 7.86
N ASN A 87 -8.66 11.45 8.55
CA ASN A 87 -8.57 11.34 10.01
C ASN A 87 -8.25 9.90 10.35
N THR A 88 -6.97 9.57 10.26
CA THR A 88 -6.52 8.19 10.26
C THR A 88 -5.81 7.83 11.55
N THR A 89 -5.89 6.57 11.94
CA THR A 89 -5.16 6.10 13.14
C THR A 89 -3.64 6.14 12.96
N SER A 90 -3.16 6.08 11.72
CA SER A 90 -1.74 6.28 11.38
C SER A 90 -1.25 7.73 11.54
N GLN A 91 -2.18 8.70 11.60
CA GLN A 91 -1.88 10.14 11.54
C GLN A 91 -1.07 10.55 10.30
N ARG A 92 -1.17 9.78 9.20
CA ARG A 92 -0.46 10.06 7.94
C ARG A 92 -0.70 11.47 7.43
N GLU A 93 -1.89 12.01 7.65
CA GLU A 93 -2.27 13.38 7.30
C GLU A 93 -1.42 14.43 8.01
N LEU A 94 -0.99 14.18 9.25
CA LEU A 94 -0.11 15.09 9.99
C LEU A 94 1.30 15.03 9.44
N TYR A 95 1.78 13.84 9.07
CA TYR A 95 3.08 13.69 8.42
C TYR A 95 3.12 14.45 7.09
N VAL A 96 2.11 14.27 6.23
CA VAL A 96 2.04 14.96 4.95
C VAL A 96 1.88 16.47 5.13
N LYS A 97 1.07 16.90 6.10
CA LYS A 97 0.92 18.33 6.43
C LYS A 97 2.25 18.97 6.78
N GLU A 98 3.10 18.29 7.55
CA GLU A 98 4.43 18.79 7.89
C GLU A 98 5.40 18.71 6.70
N LEU A 99 5.36 17.62 5.92
CA LEU A 99 6.19 17.44 4.72
C LEU A 99 6.01 18.59 3.71
N LYS A 100 4.77 19.08 3.56
CA LYS A 100 4.41 20.19 2.67
C LYS A 100 5.12 21.52 2.98
N ASN A 101 5.69 21.66 4.18
CA ASN A 101 6.50 22.84 4.51
C ASN A 101 7.87 22.82 3.83
N TYR A 102 8.33 21.65 3.38
CA TYR A 102 9.70 21.44 2.88
C TYR A 102 9.76 21.01 1.42
N ILE A 103 8.71 20.41 0.86
CA ILE A 103 8.61 20.02 -0.55
C ILE A 103 7.17 20.19 -1.04
N GLU A 104 6.99 20.53 -2.31
CA GLU A 104 5.67 20.59 -2.92
C GLU A 104 5.07 19.18 -3.01
N VAL A 105 3.88 19.02 -2.45
CA VAL A 105 3.10 17.76 -2.48
C VAL A 105 1.72 18.10 -3.00
N ASP A 106 1.40 17.55 -4.16
CA ASP A 106 0.07 17.64 -4.75
C ASP A 106 -0.84 16.60 -4.12
N VAL A 107 -1.92 17.09 -3.51
CA VAL A 107 -2.85 16.26 -2.74
C VAL A 107 -4.18 16.16 -3.48
N TYR A 108 -4.52 14.94 -3.86
CA TYR A 108 -5.73 14.57 -4.58
C TYR A 108 -6.77 13.91 -3.67
N GLY A 109 -8.04 14.12 -3.98
CA GLY A 109 -9.17 13.55 -3.25
C GLY A 109 -9.62 14.41 -2.07
N GLU A 110 -10.42 13.83 -1.17
CA GLU A 110 -11.07 14.55 -0.07
C GLU A 110 -10.09 15.23 0.91
N CYS A 111 -8.84 14.77 0.98
CA CYS A 111 -7.81 15.36 1.85
C CYS A 111 -7.05 16.52 1.20
N GLY A 112 -7.36 16.84 -0.04
CA GLY A 112 -6.67 17.85 -0.84
C GLY A 112 -7.63 18.79 -1.56
N ASN A 113 -7.05 19.61 -2.45
CA ASN A 113 -7.78 20.56 -3.28
C ASN A 113 -7.79 20.14 -4.76
N LEU A 114 -7.06 19.09 -5.12
CA LEU A 114 -7.03 18.56 -6.47
C LEU A 114 -8.03 17.40 -6.59
N THR A 115 -8.76 17.37 -7.69
CA THR A 115 -9.67 16.27 -8.00
C THR A 115 -9.04 15.36 -9.04
N CYS A 116 -9.43 14.09 -9.00
CA CYS A 116 -8.96 13.08 -9.91
C CYS A 116 -10.15 12.27 -10.41
N ASP A 117 -10.78 12.76 -11.48
CA ASP A 117 -12.04 12.22 -11.97
C ASP A 117 -11.79 11.19 -13.08
N GLY A 118 -12.14 9.93 -12.79
CA GLY A 118 -12.14 8.83 -13.75
C GLY A 118 -10.82 8.05 -13.88
N PRO A 119 -10.83 6.92 -14.62
CA PRO A 119 -9.69 5.99 -14.70
C PRO A 119 -8.43 6.63 -15.29
N GLN A 120 -8.62 7.54 -16.25
CA GLN A 120 -7.55 8.23 -16.97
C GLN A 120 -6.72 9.14 -16.07
N CYS A 121 -7.29 9.62 -14.97
CA CYS A 121 -6.56 10.48 -14.07
C CYS A 121 -5.42 9.73 -13.37
N TYR A 122 -5.58 8.46 -12.99
CA TYR A 122 -4.48 7.67 -12.43
C TYR A 122 -3.31 7.57 -13.40
N ASP A 123 -3.57 7.30 -14.69
CA ASP A 123 -2.50 7.22 -15.69
C ASP A 123 -1.79 8.57 -15.91
N ILE A 124 -2.55 9.68 -15.84
CA ILE A 124 -1.99 11.04 -15.96
C ILE A 124 -1.18 11.41 -14.72
N LEU A 125 -1.64 11.07 -13.52
CA LEU A 125 -0.88 11.27 -12.28
C LEU A 125 0.45 10.52 -12.38
N LEU A 126 0.40 9.24 -12.68
CA LEU A 126 1.56 8.36 -12.58
C LEU A 126 2.62 8.62 -13.65
N ARG A 127 2.26 9.34 -14.72
CA ARG A 127 3.22 9.85 -15.71
C ARG A 127 3.83 11.20 -15.35
N ASN A 128 3.33 11.90 -14.34
CA ASN A 128 3.74 13.29 -14.06
C ASN A 128 4.48 13.47 -12.73
N TYR A 129 4.57 12.43 -11.89
CA TYR A 129 5.30 12.47 -10.61
C TYR A 129 6.45 11.47 -10.54
N LYS A 130 7.56 11.88 -9.91
CA LYS A 130 8.69 10.98 -9.57
C LYS A 130 8.41 10.14 -8.33
N PHE A 131 7.69 10.71 -7.37
CA PHE A 131 7.38 10.06 -6.10
C PHE A 131 5.87 10.06 -5.84
N TYR A 132 5.39 8.97 -5.27
CA TYR A 132 4.02 8.85 -4.82
C TYR A 132 3.96 8.41 -3.36
N LEU A 133 3.19 9.12 -2.53
CA LEU A 133 3.03 8.79 -1.12
C LEU A 133 2.04 7.62 -0.95
N SER A 134 2.54 6.39 -0.88
CA SER A 134 1.78 5.18 -0.59
C SER A 134 1.59 5.01 0.93
N PHE A 135 0.97 6.00 1.57
CA PHE A 135 0.82 6.07 3.02
C PHE A 135 -0.43 5.33 3.49
N GLU A 136 -0.26 4.33 4.35
CA GLU A 136 -1.36 3.52 4.88
C GLU A 136 -2.13 4.27 5.96
N ASN A 137 -3.46 4.10 6.01
CA ASN A 137 -4.29 4.75 7.03
C ASN A 137 -4.13 4.12 8.44
N SER A 138 -3.40 3.01 8.55
CA SER A 138 -3.20 2.25 9.78
C SER A 138 -1.80 1.67 9.82
N LEU A 139 -1.13 1.77 10.97
CA LEU A 139 0.21 1.20 11.16
C LEU A 139 0.07 -0.22 11.72
N CYS A 140 -0.43 -1.14 10.89
CA CYS A 140 -0.62 -2.55 11.25
C CYS A 140 0.43 -3.45 10.57
N PRO A 141 0.89 -4.54 11.22
CA PRO A 141 1.78 -5.50 10.57
C PRO A 141 1.07 -6.15 9.38
N ASP A 142 1.82 -6.38 8.29
CA ASP A 142 1.35 -6.90 7.00
C ASP A 142 0.31 -6.04 6.25
N TYR A 143 -0.08 -4.88 6.78
CA TYR A 143 -1.05 -4.01 6.12
C TYR A 143 -0.38 -3.21 5.01
N VAL A 144 -0.41 -3.78 3.80
CA VAL A 144 0.06 -3.18 2.54
C VAL A 144 -1.06 -3.29 1.53
N THR A 145 -1.58 -2.17 1.06
CA THR A 145 -2.83 -2.09 0.28
C THR A 145 -2.58 -1.94 -1.21
N ASP A 146 -3.67 -1.89 -1.98
CA ASP A 146 -3.69 -1.65 -3.43
C ASP A 146 -2.91 -0.40 -3.82
N THR A 147 -2.87 0.62 -2.95
CA THR A 147 -2.14 1.85 -3.21
C THR A 147 -0.65 1.55 -3.43
N PHE A 148 -0.02 0.72 -2.60
CA PHE A 148 1.38 0.35 -2.77
C PHE A 148 1.61 -0.46 -4.04
N PHE A 149 0.85 -1.54 -4.23
CA PHE A 149 1.07 -2.44 -5.36
C PHE A 149 0.74 -1.79 -6.71
N THR A 150 -0.22 -0.88 -6.76
CA THR A 150 -0.51 -0.09 -7.97
C THR A 150 0.68 0.80 -8.33
N MET A 151 1.33 1.44 -7.34
CA MET A 151 2.52 2.26 -7.62
C MET A 151 3.71 1.42 -8.05
N MET A 152 3.91 0.25 -7.44
CA MET A 152 4.97 -0.67 -7.85
C MET A 152 4.85 -1.09 -9.32
N ASP A 153 3.63 -1.26 -9.82
CA ASP A 153 3.32 -1.59 -11.22
C ASP A 153 3.48 -0.38 -12.18
N ARG A 154 4.01 0.76 -11.73
CA ARG A 154 4.10 2.02 -12.48
C ARG A 154 5.50 2.63 -12.36
N ASP A 155 5.85 3.53 -13.26
CA ASP A 155 7.20 4.14 -13.34
C ASP A 155 7.34 5.32 -12.38
N VAL A 156 6.98 5.10 -11.11
CA VAL A 156 7.04 6.05 -10.01
C VAL A 156 7.67 5.38 -8.80
N VAL A 157 8.44 6.11 -8.00
CA VAL A 157 9.01 5.55 -6.77
C VAL A 157 8.00 5.70 -5.62
N PRO A 158 7.48 4.60 -5.04
CA PRO A 158 6.59 4.68 -3.90
C PRO A 158 7.34 5.07 -2.63
N VAL A 159 6.82 6.06 -1.93
CA VAL A 159 7.23 6.45 -0.58
C VAL A 159 6.21 5.90 0.39
N VAL A 160 6.60 4.91 1.18
CA VAL A 160 5.70 4.15 2.06
C VAL A 160 5.71 4.71 3.47
N TYR A 161 4.55 4.68 4.11
CA TYR A 161 4.38 4.94 5.54
C TYR A 161 3.33 3.97 6.07
N GLY A 162 3.78 2.85 6.62
CA GLY A 162 2.92 1.73 7.01
C GLY A 162 3.49 0.92 8.16
N GLY A 163 2.71 0.02 8.73
CA GLY A 163 3.13 -0.83 9.85
C GLY A 163 3.86 -2.11 9.43
N ALA A 164 3.86 -2.43 8.14
CA ALA A 164 4.44 -3.65 7.60
C ALA A 164 5.98 -3.62 7.57
N ASP A 165 6.56 -4.82 7.48
CA ASP A 165 7.94 -5.02 7.05
C ASP A 165 7.95 -5.17 5.53
N TYR A 166 8.15 -4.06 4.82
CA TYR A 166 8.08 -3.99 3.36
C TYR A 166 9.14 -4.85 2.66
N THR A 167 10.21 -5.27 3.36
CA THR A 167 11.21 -6.20 2.79
C THR A 167 10.62 -7.57 2.48
N GLN A 168 9.46 -7.88 3.06
CA GLN A 168 8.73 -9.12 2.80
C GLN A 168 7.70 -8.99 1.66
N PHE A 169 7.49 -7.78 1.14
CA PHE A 169 6.49 -7.48 0.11
C PHE A 169 7.10 -6.97 -1.20
N ALA A 170 8.30 -6.40 -1.14
CA ALA A 170 8.98 -5.81 -2.29
C ALA A 170 10.51 -5.97 -2.21
N PRO A 171 11.19 -5.99 -3.36
CA PRO A 171 12.65 -5.97 -3.42
C PRO A 171 13.24 -4.79 -2.64
N ILE A 172 14.39 -5.01 -1.99
CA ILE A 172 15.09 -3.92 -1.30
C ILE A 172 15.47 -2.84 -2.33
N HIS A 173 15.40 -1.58 -1.91
CA HIS A 173 15.70 -0.43 -2.77
C HIS A 173 14.74 -0.30 -3.97
N SER A 174 13.49 -0.71 -3.80
CA SER A 174 12.39 -0.43 -4.76
C SER A 174 11.37 0.60 -4.25
N TYR A 175 11.54 1.07 -3.02
CA TYR A 175 10.64 1.99 -2.32
C TYR A 175 11.43 2.79 -1.27
N ILE A 176 10.86 3.89 -0.78
CA ILE A 176 11.41 4.72 0.29
C ILE A 176 10.54 4.59 1.54
N ASP A 177 11.07 4.14 2.68
CA ASP A 177 10.32 4.06 3.95
C ASP A 177 10.38 5.41 4.69
N ALA A 178 9.30 6.18 4.65
CA ALA A 178 9.19 7.48 5.31
C ALA A 178 9.33 7.41 6.84
N ARG A 179 9.14 6.24 7.46
CA ARG A 179 9.34 6.08 8.92
C ARG A 179 10.81 6.20 9.32
N GLN A 180 11.73 6.09 8.37
CA GLN A 180 13.17 6.28 8.60
C GLN A 180 13.58 7.75 8.61
N PHE A 181 12.65 8.67 8.34
CA PHE A 181 12.92 10.09 8.17
C PHE A 181 11.94 10.95 8.96
N LYS A 182 12.42 12.08 9.48
CA LYS A 182 11.52 13.21 9.74
C LYS A 182 11.04 13.81 8.41
N PRO A 183 9.87 14.48 8.36
CA PRO A 183 9.37 15.06 7.11
C PRO A 183 10.36 16.00 6.39
N GLU A 184 11.12 16.81 7.12
CA GLU A 184 12.18 17.66 6.55
C GLU A 184 13.33 16.86 5.91
N GLU A 185 13.76 15.79 6.60
CA GLU A 185 14.82 14.90 6.12
C GLU A 185 14.36 14.13 4.87
N LEU A 186 13.10 13.67 4.85
CA LEU A 186 12.49 13.05 3.69
C LEU A 186 12.44 14.03 2.52
N ALA A 187 11.94 15.25 2.72
CA ALA A 187 11.91 16.27 1.69
C ALA A 187 13.31 16.55 1.10
N THR A 188 14.33 16.62 1.96
CA THR A 188 15.72 16.78 1.54
C THR A 188 16.19 15.60 0.71
N TYR A 189 15.87 14.37 1.12
CA TYR A 189 16.22 13.16 0.40
C TYR A 189 15.53 13.06 -0.97
N LEU A 190 14.22 13.37 -1.04
CA LEU A 190 13.47 13.35 -2.30
C LEU A 190 14.00 14.39 -3.30
N LYS A 191 14.35 15.61 -2.83
CA LYS A 191 14.99 16.63 -3.69
C LYS A 191 16.37 16.21 -4.18
N PHE A 192 17.13 15.51 -3.33
CA PHE A 192 18.44 14.99 -3.71
C PHE A 192 18.32 13.93 -4.82
N LEU A 193 17.35 13.01 -4.71
CA LEU A 193 17.07 12.03 -5.76
C LEU A 193 16.51 12.69 -7.02
N ASP A 194 15.62 13.67 -6.90
CA ASP A 194 15.08 14.42 -8.03
C ASP A 194 16.18 15.09 -8.87
N ALA A 195 17.20 15.65 -8.21
CA ALA A 195 18.33 16.30 -8.87
C ALA A 195 19.37 15.31 -9.45
N ASN A 196 19.20 14.00 -9.24
CA ASN A 196 20.16 12.98 -9.67
C ASN A 196 19.45 11.78 -10.32
N ASP A 197 19.25 11.86 -11.63
CA ASP A 197 18.55 10.84 -12.41
C ASP A 197 19.21 9.45 -12.33
N THR A 198 20.53 9.38 -12.07
CA THR A 198 21.21 8.09 -11.87
C THR A 198 20.75 7.42 -10.58
N LEU A 199 20.77 8.15 -9.45
CA LEU A 199 20.33 7.61 -8.16
C LEU A 199 18.82 7.39 -8.12
N TYR A 200 18.04 8.21 -8.81
CA TYR A 200 16.60 7.96 -8.99
C TYR A 200 16.36 6.67 -9.79
N GLY A 201 17.10 6.48 -10.89
CA GLY A 201 17.01 5.29 -11.74
C GLY A 201 17.34 3.99 -11.02
N GLU A 202 18.22 4.03 -10.00
CA GLU A 202 18.56 2.86 -9.18
C GLU A 202 17.33 2.23 -8.50
N TYR A 203 16.25 2.97 -8.22
CA TYR A 203 15.02 2.43 -7.63
C TYR A 203 14.23 1.49 -8.55
N PHE A 204 14.56 1.43 -9.84
CA PHE A 204 13.85 0.64 -10.85
C PHE A 204 14.58 -0.64 -11.25
N TRP A 205 15.75 -0.94 -10.64
CA TRP A 205 16.58 -2.12 -10.96
C TRP A 205 15.80 -3.45 -10.98
N TRP A 206 14.77 -3.55 -10.15
CA TRP A 206 14.00 -4.76 -9.93
C TRP A 206 12.96 -5.02 -11.03
N LYS A 207 12.59 -4.01 -11.82
CA LYS A 207 11.50 -4.15 -12.81
C LYS A 207 11.80 -5.17 -13.92
N ASP A 208 13.08 -5.41 -14.20
CA ASP A 208 13.52 -6.43 -15.17
C ASP A 208 13.49 -7.86 -14.61
N HIS A 209 13.21 -8.03 -13.32
CA HIS A 209 13.37 -9.30 -12.61
C HIS A 209 12.09 -9.78 -11.92
N TYR A 210 11.11 -8.91 -11.73
CA TYR A 210 9.90 -9.22 -10.98
C TYR A 210 8.65 -8.68 -11.69
N GLN A 211 7.54 -9.39 -11.52
CA GLN A 211 6.22 -8.96 -11.93
C GLN A 211 5.38 -8.56 -10.71
N VAL A 212 4.57 -7.51 -10.88
CA VAL A 212 3.55 -7.11 -9.91
C VAL A 212 2.20 -7.70 -10.32
N THR A 213 1.51 -8.31 -9.37
CA THR A 213 0.16 -8.86 -9.55
C THR A 213 -0.75 -8.27 -8.48
N SER A 214 -1.67 -7.37 -8.84
CA SER A 214 -2.48 -6.59 -7.87
C SER A 214 -3.95 -6.39 -8.25
N SER A 215 -4.44 -7.05 -9.30
CA SER A 215 -5.86 -6.96 -9.67
C SER A 215 -6.76 -7.64 -8.63
N GLU A 216 -7.98 -7.11 -8.47
CA GLU A 216 -8.96 -7.74 -7.57
C GLU A 216 -9.23 -9.20 -7.96
N GLU A 217 -9.31 -9.48 -9.26
CA GLU A 217 -9.47 -10.85 -9.76
C GLU A 217 -8.35 -11.78 -9.27
N ASN A 218 -7.09 -11.34 -9.35
CA ASN A 218 -5.95 -12.15 -8.92
C ASN A 218 -5.94 -12.36 -7.39
N MET A 219 -6.21 -11.30 -6.62
CA MET A 219 -6.36 -11.38 -5.16
C MET A 219 -7.42 -12.41 -4.77
N TRP A 220 -8.63 -12.31 -5.34
CA TRP A 220 -9.71 -13.24 -5.06
C TRP A 220 -9.40 -14.66 -5.52
N ARG A 221 -8.88 -14.82 -6.74
CA ARG A 221 -8.54 -16.15 -7.27
C ARG A 221 -7.54 -16.86 -6.37
N ASN A 222 -6.51 -16.17 -5.91
CA ASN A 222 -5.50 -16.75 -5.03
C ASN A 222 -6.12 -17.18 -3.69
N SER A 223 -6.87 -16.31 -3.03
CA SER A 223 -7.47 -16.63 -1.73
C SER A 223 -8.57 -17.69 -1.81
N PHE A 224 -9.39 -17.70 -2.86
CA PHE A 224 -10.43 -18.73 -3.02
C PHE A 224 -9.86 -20.10 -3.39
N CYS A 225 -8.66 -20.18 -3.98
CA CYS A 225 -7.97 -21.45 -4.17
C CYS A 225 -7.61 -22.12 -2.84
N ASP A 226 -7.32 -21.33 -1.79
CA ASP A 226 -6.99 -21.86 -0.45
C ASP A 226 -8.22 -22.33 0.34
N LEU A 227 -9.43 -22.06 -0.17
CA LEU A 227 -10.70 -22.51 0.42
C LEU A 227 -11.13 -23.92 -0.03
N CYS A 228 -10.42 -24.51 -1.00
CA CYS A 228 -10.74 -25.82 -1.61
C CYS A 228 -9.85 -26.94 -1.06
#